data_AF-W8JMG5-F1
#
_entry.id   AF-W8JMG5-F1
#
_cell.length_a   1.000
_cell.length_b   1.000
_cell.length_c   1.000
_cell.angle_alpha   90.00
_cell.angle_beta   90.00
_cell.angle_gamma   90.00
#
_symmetry.space_group_name_H-M   'P 1'
#
loop_
_entity.id
_entity.type
_entity.pdbx_description
1 polymer ?
#
loop_
_entity_poly.entity_id
_entity_poly.type
_entity_poly.pdbx_seq_one_letter_code
_entity_poly.pdbx_strand_id
1 'polypeptide(L)'
;MKNLQQAAKYLAISSEVFSSTRLHLSKCWDQLKGLEKEIRQEQSRLKTASIENSKEIREQLSQLVQFLEEGRDLSKLRKELDMVSKRMRSLDLTHEDVVALKAELQDLFDKIKEKQEIEDKRLQEQAIRNKQIQQEAIKELTEKIEAFSKKCFSGNVTSESHSEWKELKNMLNKANFLTASEKFPLENQLNIVLQHIISFLEEQLLSTSGSDEKLANMRQILAQRQERRKELKYKLEQDKKLLGSSGLDFDCAMQYSELVEQDKRALEELDEAILELKQKIQQLSS
;
A
#
# COMPACT_ATOMS: atom_id res chain seq x y z
N MET A 1 11.21 -52.79 -100.22
CA MET A 1 10.86 -53.47 -98.95
C MET A 1 11.46 -52.84 -97.70
N LYS A 2 12.74 -52.41 -97.68
CA LYS A 2 13.38 -51.82 -96.48
C LYS A 2 12.69 -50.55 -95.94
N ASN A 3 12.25 -49.64 -96.82
CA ASN A 3 11.56 -48.41 -96.41
C ASN A 3 10.19 -48.67 -95.77
N LEU A 4 9.48 -49.72 -96.20
CA LEU A 4 8.18 -50.11 -95.63
C LEU A 4 8.35 -50.73 -94.23
N GLN A 5 9.39 -51.54 -94.04
CA GLN A 5 9.75 -52.10 -92.73
C GLN A 5 10.23 -51.02 -91.76
N GLN A 6 10.96 -50.01 -92.24
CA GLN A 6 11.41 -48.88 -91.42
C GLN A 6 10.25 -47.96 -91.05
N ALA A 7 9.32 -47.66 -91.97
CA ALA A 7 8.08 -46.93 -91.68
C ALA A 7 7.18 -47.68 -90.68
N ALA A 8 7.04 -49.01 -90.82
CA ALA A 8 6.32 -49.84 -89.87
C ALA A 8 6.97 -49.83 -88.47
N LYS A 9 8.30 -49.82 -88.38
CA LYS A 9 9.02 -49.68 -87.10
C LYS A 9 8.81 -48.31 -86.46
N TYR A 10 8.86 -47.22 -87.22
CA TYR A 10 8.59 -45.88 -86.69
C TYR A 10 7.14 -45.75 -86.19
N LEU A 11 6.17 -46.29 -86.92
CA LEU A 11 4.76 -46.31 -86.51
C LEU A 11 4.52 -47.19 -85.28
N ALA A 12 5.22 -48.33 -85.17
CA ALA A 12 5.16 -49.21 -84.01
C ALA A 12 5.80 -48.55 -82.76
N ILE A 13 6.97 -47.93 -82.91
CA ILE A 13 7.64 -47.16 -81.84
C ILE A 13 6.75 -45.99 -81.40
N SER A 14 6.15 -45.26 -82.34
CA SER A 14 5.22 -44.17 -81.99
C SER A 14 3.95 -44.67 -81.31
N SER A 15 3.46 -45.85 -81.68
CA SER A 15 2.28 -46.48 -81.07
C SER A 15 2.56 -46.98 -79.65
N GLU A 16 3.74 -47.55 -79.41
CA GLU A 16 4.21 -48.04 -78.11
C GLU A 16 4.51 -46.88 -77.15
N VAL A 17 5.18 -45.81 -77.63
CA VAL A 17 5.42 -44.58 -76.87
C VAL A 17 4.10 -43.86 -76.56
N PHE A 18 3.16 -43.80 -77.50
CA PHE A 18 1.83 -43.22 -77.25
C PHE A 18 1.03 -44.03 -76.22
N SER A 19 1.03 -45.37 -76.32
CA SER A 19 0.33 -46.25 -75.39
C SER A 19 0.92 -46.17 -73.98
N SER A 20 2.26 -46.14 -73.85
CA SER A 20 2.94 -46.01 -72.56
C SER A 20 2.74 -44.63 -71.92
N THR A 21 2.72 -43.56 -72.73
CA THR A 21 2.42 -42.19 -72.28
C THR A 21 0.96 -42.05 -71.83
N ARG A 22 0.01 -42.62 -72.59
CA ARG A 22 -1.41 -42.65 -72.21
C ARG A 22 -1.63 -43.39 -70.89
N LEU A 23 -0.94 -44.52 -70.70
CA LEU A 23 -1.01 -45.30 -69.45
C LEU A 23 -0.39 -44.54 -68.27
N HIS A 24 0.70 -43.80 -68.48
CA HIS A 24 1.27 -42.91 -67.45
C HIS A 24 0.32 -41.76 -67.09
N LEU A 25 -0.26 -41.07 -68.07
CA LEU A 25 -1.23 -40.00 -67.82
C LEU A 25 -2.47 -40.51 -67.09
N SER A 26 -2.97 -41.71 -67.42
CA SER A 26 -4.06 -42.35 -66.68
C SER A 26 -3.67 -42.61 -65.22
N LYS A 27 -2.47 -43.15 -64.98
CA LYS A 27 -1.96 -43.36 -63.60
C LYS A 27 -1.81 -42.05 -62.83
N CYS A 28 -1.26 -41.01 -63.45
CA CYS A 28 -1.15 -39.68 -62.84
C CYS A 28 -2.54 -39.09 -62.51
N TRP A 29 -3.52 -39.30 -63.39
CA TRP A 29 -4.90 -38.86 -63.17
C TRP A 29 -5.58 -39.62 -62.03
N ASP A 30 -5.39 -40.93 -61.95
CA ASP A 30 -5.91 -41.75 -60.85
C ASP A 30 -5.26 -41.37 -59.50
N GLN A 31 -3.96 -41.06 -59.50
CA GLN A 31 -3.26 -40.53 -58.33
C GLN A 31 -3.78 -39.15 -57.91
N LEU A 32 -3.98 -38.22 -58.87
CA LEU A 32 -4.54 -36.91 -58.60
C LEU A 32 -5.95 -37.02 -57.97
N LYS A 33 -6.80 -37.90 -58.51
CA LYS A 33 -8.12 -38.17 -57.96
C LYS A 33 -8.08 -38.80 -56.57
N GLY A 34 -7.10 -39.68 -56.31
CA GLY A 34 -6.83 -40.23 -54.99
C GLY A 34 -6.52 -39.13 -53.98
N LEU A 35 -5.55 -38.26 -54.31
CA LEU A 35 -5.17 -37.12 -53.48
C LEU A 35 -6.34 -36.14 -53.27
N GLU A 36 -7.12 -35.85 -54.30
CA GLU A 36 -8.30 -34.98 -54.18
C GLU A 36 -9.34 -35.56 -53.21
N LYS A 37 -9.57 -36.88 -53.25
CA LYS A 37 -10.47 -37.56 -52.32
C LYS A 37 -9.95 -37.51 -50.89
N GLU A 38 -8.65 -37.75 -50.69
CA GLU A 38 -8.00 -37.64 -49.38
C GLU A 38 -8.10 -36.22 -48.81
N ILE A 39 -7.83 -35.19 -49.63
CA ILE A 39 -7.99 -33.77 -49.24
C ILE A 39 -9.42 -33.47 -48.81
N ARG A 40 -10.43 -33.94 -49.56
CA ARG A 40 -11.84 -33.73 -49.21
C ARG A 40 -12.22 -34.44 -47.91
N GLN A 41 -11.75 -35.67 -47.71
CA GLN A 41 -11.99 -36.42 -46.47
C GLN A 41 -11.34 -35.73 -45.27
N GLU A 42 -10.11 -35.27 -45.42
CA GLU A 42 -9.39 -34.56 -44.37
C GLU A 42 -10.02 -33.21 -44.04
N GLN A 43 -10.45 -32.45 -45.05
CA GLN A 43 -11.21 -31.21 -44.84
C GLN A 43 -12.55 -31.46 -44.12
N SER A 44 -13.25 -32.55 -44.46
CA SER A 44 -14.49 -32.91 -43.76
C SER A 44 -14.22 -33.29 -42.30
N ARG A 45 -13.17 -34.09 -42.05
CA ARG A 45 -12.75 -34.48 -40.70
C ARG A 45 -12.40 -33.27 -39.85
N LEU A 46 -11.59 -32.37 -40.40
CA LEU A 46 -11.14 -31.15 -39.72
C LEU A 46 -12.31 -30.20 -39.43
N LYS A 47 -13.30 -30.08 -40.34
CA LYS A 47 -14.52 -29.31 -40.07
C LYS A 47 -15.34 -29.89 -38.92
N THR A 48 -15.55 -31.20 -38.91
CA THR A 48 -16.30 -31.87 -37.82
C THR A 48 -15.59 -31.71 -36.49
N ALA A 49 -14.27 -31.96 -36.44
CA ALA A 49 -13.45 -31.77 -35.25
C ALA A 49 -13.46 -30.30 -34.78
N SER A 50 -13.38 -29.33 -35.71
CA SER A 50 -13.42 -27.90 -35.37
C SER A 50 -14.74 -27.47 -34.76
N ILE A 51 -15.88 -27.98 -35.24
CA ILE A 51 -17.19 -27.66 -34.68
C ILE A 51 -17.31 -28.19 -33.24
N GLU A 52 -16.84 -29.41 -32.98
CA GLU A 52 -16.88 -30.00 -31.63
C GLU A 52 -15.92 -29.29 -30.67
N ASN A 53 -14.68 -29.07 -31.10
CA ASN A 53 -13.65 -28.36 -30.33
C ASN A 53 -14.06 -26.91 -30.05
N SER A 54 -14.60 -26.19 -31.04
CA SER A 54 -15.06 -24.81 -30.84
C SER A 54 -16.25 -24.73 -29.88
N LYS A 55 -17.15 -25.71 -29.91
CA LYS A 55 -18.26 -25.79 -28.95
C LYS A 55 -17.74 -26.00 -27.52
N GLU A 56 -16.77 -26.91 -27.33
CA GLU A 56 -16.16 -27.14 -26.01
C GLU A 56 -15.50 -25.86 -25.48
N ILE A 57 -14.72 -25.17 -26.32
CA ILE A 57 -14.06 -23.92 -25.90
C ILE A 57 -15.10 -22.85 -25.57
N ARG A 58 -16.16 -22.68 -26.37
CA ARG A 58 -17.23 -21.70 -26.06
C ARG A 58 -17.96 -22.02 -24.76
N GLU A 59 -18.15 -23.28 -24.42
CA GLU A 59 -18.72 -23.69 -23.14
C GLU A 59 -17.80 -23.30 -21.98
N GLN A 60 -16.48 -23.50 -22.12
CA GLN A 60 -15.49 -23.05 -21.14
C GLN A 60 -15.47 -21.51 -21.01
N LEU A 61 -15.56 -20.78 -22.12
CA LEU A 61 -15.66 -19.31 -22.09
C LEU A 61 -16.96 -18.85 -21.40
N SER A 62 -18.07 -19.53 -21.64
CA SER A 62 -19.36 -19.22 -21.00
C SER A 62 -19.32 -19.45 -19.49
N GLN A 63 -18.64 -20.49 -19.02
CA GLN A 63 -18.42 -20.72 -17.59
C GLN A 63 -17.53 -19.62 -16.98
N LEU A 64 -16.49 -19.18 -17.68
CA LEU A 64 -15.64 -18.08 -17.24
C LEU A 64 -16.38 -16.73 -17.18
N VAL A 65 -17.33 -16.49 -18.10
CA VAL A 65 -18.25 -15.34 -18.04
C VAL A 65 -19.08 -15.39 -16.77
N GLN A 66 -19.68 -16.54 -16.45
CA GLN A 66 -20.46 -16.70 -15.22
C GLN A 66 -19.61 -16.45 -13.96
N PHE A 67 -18.39 -16.99 -13.92
CA PHE A 67 -17.47 -16.72 -12.80
C PHE A 67 -17.07 -15.25 -12.68
N LEU A 68 -17.02 -14.52 -13.80
CA LEU A 68 -16.74 -13.08 -13.82
C LEU A 68 -17.93 -12.27 -13.27
N GLU A 69 -19.15 -12.74 -13.49
CA GLU A 69 -20.38 -12.14 -12.94
C GLU A 69 -20.53 -12.44 -11.44
N GLU A 70 -20.18 -13.65 -11.01
CA GLU A 70 -20.19 -14.09 -9.61
C GLU A 70 -19.11 -13.42 -8.74
N GLY A 71 -18.21 -12.63 -9.34
CA GLY A 71 -17.18 -11.88 -8.60
C GLY A 71 -16.05 -12.75 -8.04
N ARG A 72 -15.73 -13.86 -8.71
CA ARG A 72 -14.58 -14.70 -8.38
C ARG A 72 -13.26 -13.93 -8.59
N ASP A 73 -12.19 -14.44 -7.98
CA ASP A 73 -10.84 -13.85 -8.04
C ASP A 73 -10.36 -13.63 -9.48
N LEU A 74 -10.25 -12.36 -9.88
CA LEU A 74 -9.87 -11.90 -11.21
C LEU A 74 -8.51 -12.44 -11.66
N SER A 75 -7.58 -12.68 -10.72
CA SER A 75 -6.26 -13.26 -11.02
C SER A 75 -6.35 -14.72 -11.43
N LYS A 76 -7.24 -15.49 -10.80
CA LYS A 76 -7.49 -16.90 -11.16
C LYS A 76 -8.20 -17.00 -12.50
N LEU A 77 -9.21 -16.16 -12.74
CA LEU A 77 -9.91 -16.12 -14.03
C LEU A 77 -8.97 -15.79 -15.18
N ARG A 78 -8.04 -14.85 -14.99
CA ARG A 78 -7.04 -14.51 -16.01
C ARG A 78 -6.12 -15.69 -16.35
N LYS A 79 -5.72 -16.48 -15.35
CA LYS A 79 -4.91 -17.69 -15.56
C LYS A 79 -5.69 -18.76 -16.30
N GLU A 80 -6.96 -18.96 -15.95
CA GLU A 80 -7.85 -19.90 -16.65
C GLU A 80 -8.06 -19.50 -18.11
N LEU A 81 -8.23 -18.21 -18.39
CA LEU A 81 -8.34 -17.69 -19.76
C LEU A 81 -7.06 -17.88 -20.59
N ASP A 82 -5.88 -17.75 -19.97
CA ASP A 82 -4.59 -18.06 -20.63
C ASP A 82 -4.44 -19.57 -20.89
N MET A 83 -4.94 -20.43 -20.00
CA MET A 83 -4.98 -21.88 -20.23
C MET A 83 -5.90 -22.24 -21.40
N VAL A 84 -7.08 -21.62 -21.50
CA VAL A 84 -8.00 -21.80 -22.65
C VAL A 84 -7.33 -21.34 -23.95
N SER A 85 -6.65 -20.19 -23.94
CA SER A 85 -5.87 -19.69 -25.09
C SER A 85 -4.75 -20.63 -25.52
N LYS A 86 -4.04 -21.26 -24.56
CA LYS A 86 -3.04 -22.30 -24.86
C LYS A 86 -3.67 -23.55 -25.44
N ARG A 87 -4.80 -24.00 -24.89
CA ARG A 87 -5.54 -25.18 -25.36
C ARG A 87 -6.03 -25.02 -26.80
N MET A 88 -6.46 -23.83 -27.19
CA MET A 88 -6.84 -23.54 -28.58
C MET A 88 -5.70 -23.74 -29.59
N ARG A 89 -4.43 -23.58 -29.18
CA ARG A 89 -3.28 -23.80 -30.10
C ARG A 89 -3.01 -25.27 -30.39
N SER A 90 -3.46 -26.16 -29.50
CA SER A 90 -3.27 -27.61 -29.63
C SER A 90 -4.45 -28.35 -30.26
N LEU A 91 -5.56 -27.65 -30.53
CA LEU A 91 -6.78 -28.25 -31.09
C LEU A 91 -6.87 -28.03 -32.60
N ASP A 92 -7.42 -29.01 -33.29
CA ASP A 92 -7.75 -28.90 -34.71
C ASP A 92 -8.94 -27.96 -34.87
N LEU A 93 -8.64 -26.72 -35.27
CA LEU A 93 -9.60 -25.65 -35.48
C LEU A 93 -9.42 -25.05 -36.88
N THR A 94 -10.54 -24.69 -37.52
CA THR A 94 -10.51 -23.92 -38.76
C THR A 94 -10.09 -22.47 -38.49
N HIS A 95 -9.56 -21.79 -39.51
CA HIS A 95 -9.14 -20.40 -39.39
C HIS A 95 -10.28 -19.47 -38.91
N GLU A 96 -11.49 -19.66 -39.42
CA GLU A 96 -12.67 -18.86 -39.04
C GLU A 96 -13.02 -19.04 -37.56
N ASP A 97 -13.02 -20.29 -37.08
CA ASP A 97 -13.29 -20.61 -35.66
C ASP A 97 -12.19 -20.03 -34.75
N VAL A 98 -10.92 -20.08 -35.15
CA VAL A 98 -9.81 -19.49 -34.40
C VAL A 98 -9.97 -17.97 -34.28
N VAL A 99 -10.38 -17.29 -35.36
CA VAL A 99 -10.60 -15.83 -35.33
C VAL A 99 -11.76 -15.48 -34.40
N ALA A 100 -12.89 -16.18 -34.50
CA ALA A 100 -14.05 -15.96 -33.64
C ALA A 100 -13.72 -16.18 -32.16
N LEU A 101 -13.12 -17.33 -31.82
CA LEU A 101 -12.76 -17.66 -30.43
C LEU A 101 -11.71 -16.70 -29.85
N LYS A 102 -10.76 -16.22 -30.68
CA LYS A 102 -9.80 -15.19 -30.24
C LYS A 102 -10.48 -13.86 -29.94
N ALA A 103 -11.48 -13.47 -30.72
CA ALA A 103 -12.25 -12.26 -30.47
C ALA A 103 -13.05 -12.38 -29.16
N GLU A 104 -13.71 -13.52 -28.94
CA GLU A 104 -14.43 -13.82 -27.68
C GLU A 104 -13.47 -13.83 -26.47
N LEU A 105 -12.30 -14.45 -26.60
CA LEU A 105 -11.24 -14.42 -25.57
C LEU A 105 -10.79 -12.99 -25.26
N GLN A 106 -10.56 -12.18 -26.29
CA GLN A 106 -10.07 -10.82 -26.14
C GLN A 106 -11.10 -9.93 -25.42
N ASP A 107 -12.39 -10.04 -25.77
CA ASP A 107 -13.47 -9.35 -25.09
C ASP A 107 -13.52 -9.68 -23.59
N LEU A 108 -13.32 -10.95 -23.22
CA LEU A 108 -13.26 -11.36 -21.82
C LEU A 108 -12.00 -10.86 -21.10
N PHE A 109 -10.85 -10.86 -21.77
CA PHE A 109 -9.62 -10.26 -21.22
C PHE A 109 -9.82 -8.77 -20.95
N ASP A 110 -10.45 -8.05 -21.87
CA ASP A 110 -10.70 -6.62 -21.75
C ASP A 110 -11.67 -6.32 -20.60
N LYS A 111 -12.76 -7.10 -20.47
CA LYS A 111 -13.69 -7.00 -19.33
C LYS A 111 -13.03 -7.28 -17.97
N ILE A 112 -12.18 -8.30 -17.87
CA ILE A 112 -11.44 -8.60 -16.64
C ILE A 112 -10.49 -7.45 -16.30
N LYS A 113 -9.79 -6.92 -17.30
CA LYS A 113 -8.86 -5.80 -17.13
C LYS A 113 -9.58 -4.54 -16.69
N GLU A 114 -10.71 -4.20 -17.29
CA GLU A 114 -11.52 -3.04 -16.91
C GLU A 114 -12.02 -3.17 -15.46
N LYS A 115 -12.56 -4.32 -15.05
CA LYS A 115 -12.96 -4.56 -13.66
C LYS A 115 -11.80 -4.41 -12.68
N GLN A 116 -10.62 -4.93 -13.03
CA GLN A 116 -9.42 -4.79 -12.19
C GLN A 116 -9.00 -3.33 -12.06
N GLU A 117 -8.98 -2.57 -13.16
CA GLU A 117 -8.63 -1.15 -13.14
C GLU A 117 -9.62 -0.31 -12.32
N ILE A 118 -10.91 -0.65 -12.35
CA ILE A 118 -11.92 0.01 -11.51
C ILE A 118 -11.69 -0.28 -10.02
N GLU A 119 -11.42 -1.53 -9.65
CA GLU A 119 -11.13 -1.90 -8.26
C GLU A 119 -9.83 -1.27 -7.76
N ASP A 120 -8.77 -1.27 -8.58
CA ASP A 120 -7.50 -0.65 -8.24
C ASP A 120 -7.65 0.87 -8.05
N LYS A 121 -8.38 1.55 -8.95
CA LYS A 121 -8.71 2.98 -8.80
C LYS A 121 -9.51 3.24 -7.53
N ARG A 122 -10.51 2.41 -7.23
CA ARG A 122 -11.33 2.55 -6.00
C ARG A 122 -10.48 2.41 -4.74
N LEU A 123 -9.60 1.41 -4.69
CA LEU A 123 -8.68 1.21 -3.57
C LEU A 123 -7.70 2.37 -3.43
N GLN A 124 -7.16 2.87 -4.56
CA GLN A 124 -6.26 4.02 -4.56
C GLN A 124 -6.96 5.30 -4.09
N GLU A 125 -8.17 5.58 -4.57
CA GLU A 125 -8.98 6.71 -4.12
C GLU A 125 -9.29 6.61 -2.62
N GLN A 126 -9.66 5.43 -2.13
CA GLN A 126 -9.93 5.21 -0.71
C GLN A 126 -8.67 5.43 0.13
N ALA A 127 -7.50 4.97 -0.32
CA ALA A 127 -6.23 5.21 0.35
C ALA A 127 -5.87 6.70 0.39
N ILE A 128 -6.10 7.43 -0.71
CA ILE A 128 -5.88 8.88 -0.77
C ILE A 128 -6.82 9.62 0.19
N ARG A 129 -8.11 9.29 0.19
CA ARG A 129 -9.10 9.90 1.11
C ARG A 129 -8.75 9.63 2.57
N ASN A 130 -8.39 8.39 2.90
CA ASN A 130 -7.97 8.04 4.27
C ASN A 130 -6.72 8.82 4.69
N LYS A 131 -5.74 8.97 3.79
CA LYS A 131 -4.54 9.77 4.05
C LYS A 131 -4.88 11.26 4.25
N GLN A 132 -5.81 11.81 3.47
CA GLN A 132 -6.28 13.19 3.62
C GLN A 132 -6.97 13.40 4.98
N ILE A 133 -7.90 12.51 5.36
CA ILE A 133 -8.57 12.56 6.67
C ILE A 133 -7.55 12.49 7.81
N GLN A 134 -6.55 11.62 7.70
CA GLN A 134 -5.47 11.54 8.68
C GLN A 134 -4.68 12.85 8.76
N GLN A 135 -4.28 13.43 7.61
CA GLN A 135 -3.55 14.70 7.57
C GLN A 135 -4.36 15.86 8.16
N GLU A 136 -5.67 15.91 7.89
CA GLU A 136 -6.56 16.92 8.47
C GLU A 136 -6.69 16.75 9.99
N ALA A 137 -6.85 15.53 10.49
CA ALA A 137 -6.90 15.25 11.93
C ALA A 137 -5.59 15.61 12.64
N ILE A 138 -4.43 15.35 12.01
CA ILE A 138 -3.12 15.77 12.52
C ILE A 138 -3.06 17.29 12.60
N LYS A 139 -3.45 17.99 11.53
CA LYS A 139 -3.43 19.45 11.47
C LYS A 139 -4.33 20.07 12.54
N GLU A 140 -5.55 19.55 12.70
CA GLU A 140 -6.49 20.02 13.72
C GLU A 140 -5.93 19.86 15.14
N LEU A 141 -5.29 18.72 15.43
CA LEU A 141 -4.68 18.49 16.73
C LEU A 141 -3.48 19.42 16.98
N THR A 142 -2.63 19.61 15.98
CA THR A 142 -1.51 20.55 16.03
C THR A 142 -1.99 21.98 16.27
N GLU A 143 -3.00 22.44 15.53
CA GLU A 143 -3.59 23.77 15.72
C GLU A 143 -4.20 23.96 17.11
N LYS A 144 -4.88 22.93 17.65
CA LYS A 144 -5.42 22.95 19.02
C LYS A 144 -4.30 23.08 20.05
N ILE A 145 -3.23 22.31 19.92
CA ILE A 145 -2.08 22.36 20.84
C ILE A 145 -1.36 23.71 20.73
N GLU A 146 -1.16 24.23 19.52
CA GLU A 146 -0.57 25.55 19.31
C GLU A 146 -1.42 26.69 19.87
N ALA A 147 -2.74 26.66 19.66
CA ALA A 147 -3.65 27.68 20.17
C ALA A 147 -3.67 27.67 21.70
N PHE A 148 -3.71 26.48 22.31
CA PHE A 148 -3.61 26.31 23.75
C PHE A 148 -2.27 26.80 24.30
N SER A 149 -1.18 26.47 23.62
CA SER A 149 0.18 26.91 23.96
C SER A 149 0.29 28.44 23.94
N LYS A 150 -0.19 29.09 22.87
CA LYS A 150 -0.22 30.56 22.73
C LYS A 150 -1.09 31.21 23.82
N LYS A 151 -2.27 30.64 24.12
CA LYS A 151 -3.17 31.11 25.19
C LYS A 151 -2.49 31.08 26.56
N CYS A 152 -1.74 30.02 26.86
CA CYS A 152 -1.02 29.90 28.12
C CYS A 152 0.13 30.91 28.20
N PHE A 153 0.96 31.01 27.16
CA PHE A 153 2.11 31.93 27.14
C PHE A 153 1.70 33.42 27.13
N SER A 154 0.50 33.75 26.66
CA SER A 154 -0.03 35.12 26.74
C SER A 154 -0.54 35.51 28.14
N GLY A 155 -0.36 34.65 29.15
CA GLY A 155 -0.74 34.93 30.54
C GLY A 155 -2.22 34.63 30.88
N ASN A 156 -2.99 34.03 29.97
CA ASN A 156 -4.37 33.59 30.24
C ASN A 156 -4.40 32.21 30.91
N VAL A 157 -3.53 31.99 31.89
CA VAL A 157 -3.49 30.74 32.66
C VAL A 157 -4.61 30.79 33.70
N THR A 158 -5.62 29.95 33.50
CA THR A 158 -6.76 29.78 34.41
C THR A 158 -6.61 28.51 35.23
N SER A 159 -7.43 28.35 36.28
CA SER A 159 -7.52 27.10 37.04
C SER A 159 -7.88 25.88 36.17
N GLU A 160 -8.54 26.11 35.03
CA GLU A 160 -8.96 25.08 34.06
C GLU A 160 -7.84 24.69 33.08
N SER A 161 -6.77 25.49 32.96
CA SER A 161 -5.67 25.23 32.02
C SER A 161 -4.99 23.89 32.28
N HIS A 162 -4.95 23.41 33.53
CA HIS A 162 -4.42 22.09 33.84
C HIS A 162 -5.34 20.94 33.36
N SER A 163 -6.65 21.16 33.35
CA SER A 163 -7.62 20.20 32.81
C SER A 163 -7.56 20.15 31.28
N GLU A 164 -7.53 21.32 30.62
CA GLU A 164 -7.35 21.45 29.16
C GLU A 164 -6.06 20.74 28.71
N TRP A 165 -4.95 20.92 29.44
CA TRP A 165 -3.70 20.21 29.16
C TRP A 165 -3.84 18.68 29.25
N LYS A 166 -4.52 18.19 30.30
CA LYS A 166 -4.70 16.75 30.51
C LYS A 166 -5.58 16.13 29.41
N GLU A 167 -6.59 16.85 28.94
CA GLU A 167 -7.42 16.44 27.81
C GLU A 167 -6.62 16.37 26.52
N LEU A 168 -5.83 17.41 26.20
CA LEU A 168 -4.97 17.42 25.02
C LEU A 168 -3.92 16.30 25.07
N LYS A 169 -3.31 16.04 26.23
CA LYS A 169 -2.39 14.92 26.41
C LYS A 169 -3.07 13.56 26.23
N ASN A 170 -4.30 13.41 26.69
CA ASN A 170 -5.09 12.20 26.45
C ASN A 170 -5.46 12.03 24.98
N MET A 171 -5.82 13.10 24.27
CA MET A 171 -6.08 13.06 22.83
C MET A 171 -4.83 12.65 22.05
N LEU A 172 -3.69 13.23 22.40
CA LEU A 172 -2.39 12.90 21.79
C LEU A 172 -1.98 11.44 22.02
N ASN A 173 -2.24 10.91 23.22
CA ASN A 173 -1.98 9.50 23.52
C ASN A 173 -2.93 8.52 22.83
N LYS A 174 -4.17 8.92 22.54
CA LYS A 174 -5.16 8.09 21.84
C LYS A 174 -5.05 8.19 20.31
N ALA A 175 -4.27 9.13 19.78
CA ALA A 175 -4.08 9.36 18.37
C ALA A 175 -3.12 8.34 17.75
N ASN A 176 -3.62 7.11 17.52
CA ASN A 176 -2.87 6.00 16.90
C ASN A 176 -2.46 6.26 15.44
N PHE A 177 -3.01 7.30 14.82
CA PHE A 177 -2.67 7.71 13.45
C PHE A 177 -1.39 8.56 13.37
N LEU A 178 -0.86 9.03 14.50
CA LEU A 178 0.38 9.80 14.55
C LEU A 178 1.59 8.87 14.53
N THR A 179 2.58 9.22 13.72
CA THR A 179 3.90 8.62 13.80
C THR A 179 4.66 9.13 15.03
N ALA A 180 5.68 8.41 15.48
CA ALA A 180 6.53 8.84 16.59
C ALA A 180 7.14 10.25 16.34
N SER A 181 7.54 10.52 15.09
CA SER A 181 8.11 11.80 14.68
C SER A 181 7.12 12.97 14.75
N GLU A 182 5.81 12.73 14.59
CA GLU A 182 4.79 13.77 14.69
C GLU A 182 4.30 13.94 16.14
N LYS A 183 4.25 12.83 16.89
CA LYS A 183 3.81 12.83 18.28
C LYS A 183 4.82 13.52 19.20
N PHE A 184 6.10 13.28 18.99
CA PHE A 184 7.19 13.80 19.81
C PHE A 184 7.21 15.34 19.95
N PRO A 185 7.18 16.15 18.88
CA PRO A 185 7.20 17.61 19.01
C PRO A 185 5.96 18.15 19.73
N LEU A 186 4.78 17.55 19.51
CA LEU A 186 3.54 17.92 20.18
C LEU A 186 3.58 17.59 21.68
N GLU A 187 4.14 16.43 22.06
CA GLU A 187 4.37 16.07 23.45
C GLU A 187 5.33 17.04 24.13
N ASN A 188 6.41 17.41 23.45
CA ASN A 188 7.37 18.37 23.98
C ASN A 188 6.73 19.75 24.21
N GLN A 189 5.97 20.24 23.23
CA GLN A 189 5.25 21.50 23.34
C GLN A 189 4.27 21.49 24.53
N LEU A 190 3.51 20.40 24.70
CA LEU A 190 2.63 20.25 25.86
C LEU A 190 3.41 20.23 27.18
N ASN A 191 4.57 19.57 27.25
CA ASN A 191 5.38 19.53 28.47
C ASN A 191 5.91 20.93 28.84
N ILE A 192 6.38 21.71 27.87
CA ILE A 192 6.82 23.11 28.08
C ILE A 192 5.64 23.95 28.60
N VAL A 193 4.46 23.82 27.98
CA VAL A 193 3.26 24.54 28.42
C VAL A 193 2.86 24.16 29.85
N LEU A 194 2.96 22.88 30.22
CA LEU A 194 2.70 22.45 31.59
C LEU A 194 3.68 23.11 32.57
N GLN A 195 4.97 23.15 32.26
CA GLN A 195 5.95 23.82 33.11
C GLN A 195 5.59 25.29 33.30
N HIS A 196 5.20 25.99 32.23
CA HIS A 196 4.77 27.37 32.31
C HIS A 196 3.52 27.57 33.19
N ILE A 197 2.49 26.73 33.00
CA ILE A 197 1.26 26.76 33.83
C ILE A 197 1.62 26.60 35.30
N ILE A 198 2.48 25.64 35.63
CA ILE A 198 2.82 25.39 37.03
C ILE A 198 3.65 26.53 37.60
N SER A 199 4.63 27.06 36.88
CA SER A 199 5.42 28.22 37.34
C SER A 199 4.51 29.43 37.61
N PHE A 200 3.54 29.70 36.73
CA PHE A 200 2.56 30.78 36.93
C PHE A 200 1.71 30.57 38.20
N LEU A 201 1.20 29.36 38.42
CA LEU A 201 0.42 29.03 39.61
C LEU A 201 1.27 29.13 40.89
N GLU A 202 2.53 28.69 40.85
CA GLU A 202 3.48 28.83 41.95
C GLU A 202 3.74 30.32 42.27
N GLU A 203 3.94 31.17 41.25
CA GLU A 203 4.12 32.62 41.42
C GLU A 203 2.90 33.31 42.03
N GLN A 204 1.69 32.92 41.60
CA GLN A 204 0.46 33.43 42.22
C GLN A 204 0.36 33.05 43.70
N LEU A 205 0.71 31.80 44.03
CA LEU A 205 0.70 31.32 45.42
C LEU A 205 1.76 32.02 46.29
N LEU A 206 2.88 32.45 45.71
CA LEU A 206 3.93 33.24 46.39
C LEU A 206 3.58 34.73 46.56
N SER A 207 2.62 35.23 45.79
CA SER A 207 2.18 36.63 45.79
C SER A 207 1.19 36.97 46.90
N THR A 208 0.82 35.99 47.75
CA THR A 208 -0.04 36.21 48.93
C THR A 208 0.59 37.14 49.96
N SER A 209 -0.23 37.99 50.57
CA SER A 209 0.18 39.15 51.39
C SER A 209 0.48 38.84 52.87
N GLY A 210 0.02 37.73 53.44
CA GLY A 210 0.31 37.35 54.84
C GLY A 210 1.66 36.66 55.00
N SER A 211 2.50 37.04 55.98
CA SER A 211 3.84 36.45 56.16
C SER A 211 3.82 34.96 56.49
N ASP A 212 2.91 34.54 57.37
CA ASP A 212 2.80 33.14 57.81
C ASP A 212 2.22 32.24 56.72
N GLU A 213 1.20 32.74 56.01
CA GLU A 213 0.63 32.07 54.83
C GLU A 213 1.66 31.99 53.70
N LYS A 214 2.43 33.05 53.46
CA LYS A 214 3.51 33.06 52.47
C LYS A 214 4.61 32.06 52.82
N LEU A 215 4.99 31.94 54.09
CA LEU A 215 5.98 30.95 54.54
C LEU A 215 5.45 29.51 54.39
N ALA A 216 4.18 29.27 54.71
CA ALA A 216 3.53 27.97 54.47
C ALA A 216 3.47 27.63 52.96
N ASN A 217 3.08 28.59 52.13
CA ASN A 217 3.03 28.47 50.66
C ASN A 217 4.44 28.21 50.08
N MET A 218 5.47 28.90 50.56
CA MET A 218 6.86 28.66 50.15
C MET A 218 7.34 27.26 50.52
N ARG A 219 7.00 26.75 51.71
CA ARG A 219 7.35 25.38 52.12
C ARG A 219 6.61 24.34 51.27
N GLN A 220 5.34 24.60 50.94
CA GLN A 220 4.57 23.74 50.04
C GLN A 220 5.17 23.70 48.63
N ILE A 221 5.50 24.86 48.05
CA ILE A 221 6.15 24.94 46.73
C ILE A 221 7.52 24.26 46.75
N LEU A 222 8.30 24.42 47.83
CA LEU A 222 9.58 23.73 47.97
C LEU A 222 9.41 22.20 47.93
N ALA A 223 8.40 21.66 48.63
CA ALA A 223 8.10 20.23 48.58
C ALA A 223 7.68 19.79 47.17
N GLN A 224 6.84 20.57 46.49
CA GLN A 224 6.41 20.30 45.11
C GLN A 224 7.59 20.33 44.11
N ARG A 225 8.48 21.32 44.21
CA ARG A 225 9.69 21.43 43.38
C ARG A 225 10.65 20.26 43.64
N GLN A 226 10.83 19.86 44.90
CA GLN A 226 11.65 18.70 45.23
C GLN A 226 11.09 17.40 44.67
N GLU A 227 9.78 17.21 44.66
CA GLU A 227 9.15 16.04 44.06
C GLU A 227 9.30 16.06 42.53
N ARG A 228 9.01 17.21 41.88
CA ARG A 228 9.22 17.38 40.44
C ARG A 228 10.67 17.11 40.03
N ARG A 229 11.64 17.50 40.87
CA ARG A 229 13.05 17.20 40.64
C ARG A 229 13.33 15.69 40.60
N LYS A 230 12.74 14.92 41.51
CA LYS A 230 12.89 13.45 41.51
C LYS A 230 12.27 12.84 40.27
N GLU A 231 11.07 13.28 39.89
CA GLU A 231 10.36 12.82 38.69
C GLU A 231 11.17 13.13 37.43
N LEU A 232 11.67 14.36 37.28
CA LEU A 232 12.48 14.78 36.14
C LEU A 232 13.80 14.01 36.06
N LYS A 233 14.47 13.79 37.21
CA LYS A 233 15.68 12.98 37.26
C LYS A 233 15.42 11.52 36.86
N TYR A 234 14.29 10.96 37.27
CA TYR A 234 13.89 9.61 36.89
C TYR A 234 13.61 9.50 35.38
N LYS A 235 12.87 10.47 34.83
CA LYS A 235 12.61 10.57 33.39
C LYS A 235 13.91 10.69 32.58
N LEU A 236 14.80 11.60 32.98
CA LEU A 236 16.10 11.80 32.34
C LEU A 236 16.94 10.50 32.29
N GLU A 237 16.90 9.72 33.37
CA GLU A 237 17.59 8.43 33.43
C GLU A 237 16.96 7.39 32.49
N GLN A 238 15.63 7.38 32.35
CA GLN A 238 14.94 6.54 31.38
C GLN A 238 15.29 6.93 29.94
N ASP A 239 15.25 8.22 29.62
CA ASP A 239 15.53 8.73 28.27
C ASP A 239 16.99 8.48 27.88
N LYS A 240 17.94 8.60 28.82
CA LYS A 240 19.35 8.19 28.61
C LYS A 240 19.51 6.70 28.34
N LYS A 241 18.76 5.84 29.05
CA LYS A 241 18.79 4.39 28.83
C LYS A 241 18.23 4.02 27.48
N LEU A 242 17.14 4.67 27.06
CA LEU A 242 16.54 4.47 25.74
C LEU A 242 17.54 4.88 24.66
N LEU A 243 18.14 6.07 24.77
CA LEU A 243 19.17 6.56 23.85
C LEU A 243 20.38 5.62 23.75
N GLY A 244 20.78 4.99 24.86
CA GLY A 244 21.88 4.02 24.90
C GLY A 244 21.53 2.62 24.41
N SER A 245 20.27 2.34 24.08
CA SER A 245 19.86 1.02 23.59
C SER A 245 20.18 0.86 22.10
N SER A 246 20.89 -0.21 21.76
CA SER A 246 21.30 -0.53 20.39
C SER A 246 20.09 -1.04 19.60
N GLY A 247 19.32 -0.12 19.04
CA GLY A 247 18.10 -0.42 18.28
C GLY A 247 17.27 0.79 17.86
N LEU A 248 17.65 2.01 18.26
CA LEU A 248 16.99 3.23 17.81
C LEU A 248 17.45 3.62 16.40
N ASP A 249 16.48 4.00 15.57
CA ASP A 249 16.72 4.69 14.30
C ASP A 249 17.40 6.05 14.55
N PHE A 250 18.18 6.55 13.59
CA PHE A 250 18.96 7.79 13.72
C PHE A 250 18.07 8.98 14.10
N ASP A 251 16.90 9.11 13.47
CA ASP A 251 15.96 10.21 13.74
C ASP A 251 15.39 10.11 15.16
N CYS A 252 15.07 8.91 15.63
CA CYS A 252 14.62 8.68 16.99
C CYS A 252 15.75 8.98 18.00
N ALA A 253 16.97 8.55 17.72
CA ALA A 253 18.14 8.83 18.57
C ALA A 253 18.41 10.34 18.67
N MET A 254 18.27 11.09 17.57
CA MET A 254 18.41 12.54 17.57
C MET A 254 17.33 13.22 18.42
N GLN A 255 16.07 12.79 18.32
CA GLN A 255 14.96 13.29 19.14
C GLN A 255 15.19 13.04 20.64
N TYR A 256 15.58 11.83 21.03
CA TYR A 256 15.90 11.51 22.43
C TYR A 256 17.11 12.28 22.94
N SER A 257 18.13 12.50 22.09
CA SER A 257 19.28 13.34 22.44
C SER A 257 18.85 14.77 22.76
N GLU A 258 17.95 15.35 21.97
CA GLU A 258 17.43 16.69 22.22
C GLU A 258 16.62 16.74 23.53
N LEU A 259 15.78 15.74 23.79
CA LEU A 259 15.00 15.65 25.03
C LEU A 259 15.91 15.56 26.26
N VAL A 260 16.96 14.76 26.19
CA VAL A 260 17.94 14.61 27.28
C VAL A 260 18.63 15.95 27.58
N GLU A 261 19.00 16.72 26.55
CA GLU A 261 19.61 18.04 26.74
C GLU A 261 18.61 19.09 27.25
N GLN A 262 17.33 19.01 26.87
CA GLN A 262 16.28 19.87 27.42
C GLN A 262 15.99 19.53 28.89
N ASP A 263 15.84 18.26 29.22
CA ASP A 263 15.57 17.79 30.59
C ASP A 263 16.76 18.05 31.53
N LYS A 264 18.01 17.98 31.03
CA LYS A 264 19.20 18.42 31.79
C LYS A 264 19.12 19.89 32.16
N ARG A 265 18.87 20.77 31.18
CA ARG A 265 18.74 22.21 31.42
C ARG A 265 17.60 22.53 32.38
N ALA A 266 16.44 21.91 32.20
CA ALA A 266 15.31 22.07 33.12
C ALA A 266 15.63 21.59 34.55
N LEU A 267 16.46 20.56 34.71
CA LEU A 267 16.89 20.09 36.02
C LEU A 267 17.85 21.08 36.70
N GLU A 268 18.77 21.68 35.94
CA GLU A 268 19.69 22.72 36.43
C GLU A 268 18.93 23.97 36.88
N GLU A 269 18.01 24.47 36.05
CA GLU A 269 17.13 25.61 36.38
C GLU A 269 16.27 25.32 37.63
N LEU A 270 15.73 24.10 37.74
CA LEU A 270 14.96 23.69 38.91
C LEU A 270 15.82 23.60 40.18
N ASP A 271 17.07 23.15 40.07
CA ASP A 271 18.02 23.09 41.18
C ASP A 271 18.38 24.48 41.70
N GLU A 272 18.61 25.45 40.80
CA GLU A 272 18.83 26.85 41.15
C GLU A 272 17.58 27.45 41.82
N ALA A 273 16.40 27.25 41.24
CA ALA A 273 15.13 27.75 41.78
C ALA A 273 14.79 27.15 43.16
N ILE A 274 15.18 25.90 43.45
CA ILE A 274 15.06 25.28 44.78
C ILE A 274 16.01 25.95 45.77
N LEU A 275 17.24 26.22 45.36
CA LEU A 275 18.27 26.83 46.21
C LEU A 275 17.86 28.25 46.61
N GLU A 276 17.41 29.06 45.65
CA GLU A 276 16.87 30.40 45.91
C GLU A 276 15.68 30.38 46.87
N LEU A 277 14.74 29.45 46.66
CA LEU A 277 13.55 29.35 47.51
C LEU A 277 13.92 28.95 48.96
N LYS A 278 14.89 28.04 49.13
CA LYS A 278 15.43 27.68 50.46
C LYS A 278 16.06 28.89 51.15
N GLN A 279 16.85 29.68 50.43
CA GLN A 279 17.45 30.91 50.97
C GLN A 279 16.38 31.92 51.40
N LYS A 280 15.35 32.14 50.56
CA LYS A 280 14.23 33.04 50.90
C LYS A 280 13.44 32.55 52.12
N ILE A 281 13.18 31.25 52.24
CA ILE A 281 12.54 30.67 53.44
C ILE A 281 13.40 30.92 54.68
N GLN A 282 14.72 30.70 54.59
CA GLN A 282 15.65 30.90 55.70
C GLN A 282 15.67 32.36 56.17
N GLN A 283 15.66 33.31 55.24
CA GLN A 283 15.61 34.75 55.53
C GLN A 283 14.29 35.17 56.19
N LEU A 284 13.16 34.57 55.80
CA LEU A 284 11.84 34.87 56.39
C LEU A 284 11.61 34.17 57.74
N SER A 285 12.36 33.11 58.02
CA SER A 285 12.30 32.37 59.30
C SER A 285 13.34 32.82 60.33
N SER A 286 14.25 33.71 59.94
CA SER A 286 15.27 34.32 60.83
C SER A 286 14.76 35.64 61.37
#